data_AF-A0A0S3U710-F1
#
_entry.id   AF-A0A0S3U710-F1
#
_cell.length_a   1.000
_cell.length_b   1.000
_cell.length_c   1.000
_cell.angle_alpha   90.00
_cell.angle_beta   90.00
_cell.angle_gamma   90.00
#
_symmetry.space_group_name_H-M   'P 1'
#
loop_
_entity.id
_entity.type
_entity.pdbx_description
1 polymer ?
#
loop_
_entity_poly.entity_id
_entity_poly.type
_entity_poly.pdbx_seq_one_letter_code
_entity_poly.pdbx_strand_id
1 'polypeptide(L)'
;MQTSQSIVVDLEMTDIEYLELLAQGRNPIQEQSYAQQLICFGFDFTEAKQIAPLLDKQESSIAEKIAVNRALKQVWNRLTKMV
;
A
#
# COMPACT_ATOMS: atom_id res chain seq x y z
N MET A 1 -16.70 -20.61 20.71
CA MET A 1 -15.26 -20.38 20.50
C MET A 1 -15.08 -19.91 19.07
N GLN A 2 -14.76 -18.62 18.85
CA GLN A 2 -14.38 -18.16 17.52
C GLN A 2 -12.98 -18.69 17.22
N THR A 3 -12.86 -19.57 16.24
CA THR A 3 -11.57 -19.97 15.69
C THR A 3 -11.02 -18.76 14.94
N SER A 4 -10.07 -18.05 15.54
CA SER A 4 -9.27 -17.06 14.83
C SER A 4 -8.52 -17.80 13.72
N GLN A 5 -9.07 -17.79 12.50
CA GLN A 5 -8.35 -18.30 11.34
C GLN A 5 -7.17 -17.39 11.11
N SER A 6 -5.97 -17.92 11.29
CA SER A 6 -4.73 -17.26 10.92
C SER A 6 -4.70 -17.08 9.40
N ILE A 7 -4.80 -15.84 8.95
CA ILE A 7 -4.61 -15.49 7.54
C ILE A 7 -3.09 -15.46 7.30
N VAL A 8 -2.60 -16.38 6.47
CA VAL A 8 -1.24 -16.33 5.96
C VAL A 8 -1.26 -15.41 4.74
N VAL A 9 -0.53 -14.30 4.82
CA VAL A 9 -0.39 -13.33 3.73
C VAL A 9 1.00 -13.49 3.13
N ASP A 10 1.08 -13.78 1.85
CA ASP A 10 2.34 -13.68 1.11
C ASP A 10 2.62 -12.20 0.82
N LEU A 11 3.72 -11.70 1.38
CA LEU A 11 4.15 -10.32 1.24
C LEU A 11 5.13 -10.13 0.07
N GLU A 12 5.49 -11.21 -0.63
CA GLU A 12 6.48 -11.20 -1.72
C GLU A 12 7.79 -10.49 -1.33
N MET A 13 8.20 -10.64 -0.08
CA MET A 13 9.42 -10.08 0.49
C MET A 13 10.10 -11.13 1.36
N THR A 14 11.41 -10.99 1.52
CA THR A 14 12.19 -11.81 2.43
C THR A 14 11.93 -11.44 3.89
N ASP A 15 12.20 -12.37 4.81
CA ASP A 15 12.11 -12.11 6.25
C ASP A 15 13.01 -10.93 6.68
N ILE A 16 14.17 -10.77 6.03
CA ILE A 16 15.11 -9.68 6.33
C ILE A 16 14.48 -8.33 5.96
N GLU A 17 13.97 -8.20 4.73
CA GLU A 17 13.29 -6.98 4.28
C GLU A 17 12.09 -6.65 5.18
N TYR A 18 11.31 -7.66 5.56
CA TYR A 18 10.19 -7.50 6.48
C TYR A 18 10.64 -6.91 7.83
N LEU A 19 11.69 -7.48 8.43
CA LEU A 19 12.22 -7.03 9.72
C LEU A 19 12.85 -5.63 9.63
N GLU A 20 13.53 -5.30 8.53
CA GLU A 20 14.10 -3.97 8.30
C GLU A 20 13.01 -2.90 8.20
N LEU A 21 11.89 -3.20 7.52
CA LEU A 21 10.75 -2.29 7.45
C LEU A 21 10.10 -2.10 8.83
N LEU A 22 9.94 -3.17 9.61
CA LEU A 22 9.45 -3.06 10.99
C LEU A 22 10.37 -2.21 11.86
N ALA A 23 11.68 -2.35 11.73
CA ALA A 23 12.66 -1.55 12.46
C ALA A 23 12.58 -0.04 12.12
N GLN A 24 12.09 0.30 10.93
CA GLN A 24 11.81 1.68 10.50
C GLN A 24 10.44 2.19 10.99
N GLY A 25 9.69 1.39 11.76
CA GLY A 25 8.34 1.73 12.23
C GLY A 25 7.27 1.63 11.14
N ARG A 26 7.56 0.96 10.01
CA ARG A 26 6.61 0.74 8.91
C ARG A 26 5.75 -0.49 9.18
N ASN A 27 4.63 -0.59 8.46
CA ASN A 27 3.71 -1.73 8.55
C ASN A 27 3.62 -2.47 7.20
N PRO A 28 4.51 -3.44 6.93
CA PRO A 28 4.58 -4.12 5.64
C PRO A 28 3.28 -4.81 5.22
N ILE A 29 2.51 -5.33 6.18
CA ILE A 29 1.23 -5.99 5.92
C ILE A 29 0.21 -4.99 5.37
N GLN A 30 0.13 -3.81 6.00
CA GLN A 30 -0.78 -2.76 5.58
C GLN A 30 -0.35 -2.15 4.25
N GLU A 31 0.94 -1.93 4.05
CA GLU A 31 1.49 -1.45 2.78
C GLU A 31 1.20 -2.41 1.63
N GLN A 32 1.33 -3.72 1.84
CA GLN A 32 0.97 -4.72 0.82
C GLN A 32 -0.53 -4.71 0.52
N SER A 33 -1.38 -4.56 1.53
CA SER A 33 -2.82 -4.41 1.34
C SER A 33 -3.17 -3.18 0.48
N TYR A 34 -2.52 -2.04 0.72
CA TYR A 34 -2.69 -0.86 -0.12
C TYR A 34 -2.18 -1.06 -1.54
N ALA A 35 -1.02 -1.70 -1.72
CA ALA A 35 -0.48 -1.98 -3.04
C ALA A 35 -1.45 -2.84 -3.86
N GLN A 36 -2.00 -3.90 -3.25
CA GLN A 36 -3.01 -4.75 -3.88
C GLN A 36 -4.28 -3.96 -4.28
N GLN A 37 -4.75 -3.07 -3.41
CA GLN A 37 -5.90 -2.20 -3.71
C GLN A 37 -5.60 -1.25 -4.87
N LEU A 38 -4.42 -0.62 -4.90
CA LEU A 38 -3.98 0.23 -6.01
C LEU A 38 -3.93 -0.56 -7.32
N ILE A 39 -3.42 -1.80 -7.30
CA ILE A 39 -3.41 -2.69 -8.48
C ILE A 39 -4.85 -3.02 -8.93
N CYS A 40 -5.79 -3.25 -8.01
CA CYS A 40 -7.21 -3.44 -8.35
C CYS A 40 -7.81 -2.18 -9.00
N PHE A 41 -7.35 -1.00 -8.60
CA PHE A 41 -7.65 0.25 -9.29
C PHE A 41 -6.74 0.50 -10.50
N GLY A 42 -6.08 -0.54 -11.02
CA GLY A 42 -5.30 -0.62 -12.25
C GLY A 42 -4.10 0.30 -12.34
N PHE A 43 -3.42 0.49 -11.20
CA PHE A 43 -2.01 0.88 -11.17
C PHE A 43 -1.15 -0.33 -11.52
N ASP A 44 0.03 -0.10 -12.10
CA ASP A 44 0.99 -1.18 -12.25
C ASP A 44 1.64 -1.54 -10.90
N PHE A 45 2.26 -2.72 -10.84
CA PHE A 45 2.87 -3.23 -9.63
C PHE A 45 3.97 -2.33 -9.06
N THR A 46 4.75 -1.69 -9.92
CA THR A 46 5.88 -0.85 -9.50
C THR A 46 5.38 0.46 -8.90
N GLU A 47 4.41 1.12 -9.57
CA GLU A 47 3.76 2.33 -9.08
C GLU A 47 3.03 2.05 -7.76
N ALA A 48 2.31 0.94 -7.66
CA ALA A 48 1.62 0.54 -6.44
C ALA A 48 2.58 0.33 -5.25
N LYS A 49 3.70 -0.37 -5.46
CA LYS A 49 4.73 -0.58 -4.40
C LYS A 49 5.42 0.71 -3.98
N GLN A 50 5.54 1.70 -4.86
CA GLN A 50 6.13 3.00 -4.53
C GLN A 50 5.16 3.91 -3.76
N ILE A 51 3.87 3.90 -4.13
CA ILE A 51 2.87 4.78 -3.52
C ILE A 51 2.34 4.23 -2.20
N ALA A 52 2.17 2.90 -2.07
CA ALA A 52 1.55 2.29 -0.90
C ALA A 52 2.20 2.68 0.45
N PRO A 53 3.54 2.69 0.58
CA PRO A 53 4.20 3.14 1.81
C PRO A 53 3.97 4.61 2.16
N LEU A 54 3.65 5.44 1.16
CA LEU A 54 3.50 6.88 1.35
C LEU A 54 2.10 7.27 1.86
N LEU A 55 1.12 6.36 1.81
CA LEU A 55 -0.26 6.65 2.21
C LEU A 55 -0.39 6.97 3.70
N ASP A 56 0.35 6.25 4.55
CA ASP A 56 0.32 6.43 6.01
C ASP A 56 1.60 7.07 6.57
N LYS A 57 2.49 7.54 5.68
CA LYS A 57 3.74 8.17 6.09
C LYS A 57 3.47 9.55 6.68
N GLN A 58 3.63 9.65 8.01
CA GLN A 58 3.38 10.88 8.78
C GLN A 58 4.20 12.08 8.28
N GLU A 59 5.49 11.88 8.00
CA GLU A 59 6.39 12.90 7.48
C GLU A 59 6.69 12.66 6.00
N SER A 60 5.85 13.24 5.14
CA SER A 60 6.00 13.19 3.68
C SER A 60 6.51 14.52 3.12
N SER A 61 7.50 14.43 2.24
CA SER A 61 7.96 15.56 1.42
C SER A 61 6.86 16.07 0.48
N ILE A 62 7.03 17.28 -0.06
CA ILE A 62 6.05 17.85 -1.00
C ILE A 62 5.89 16.95 -2.23
N ALA A 63 6.99 16.38 -2.75
CA ALA A 63 6.95 15.48 -3.90
C ALA A 63 6.13 14.21 -3.60
N GLU A 64 6.35 13.58 -2.45
CA GLU A 64 5.59 12.39 -2.00
C GLU A 64 4.10 12.71 -1.84
N LYS A 65 3.75 13.87 -1.25
CA LYS A 65 2.36 14.31 -1.12
C LYS A 65 1.68 14.50 -2.49
N ILE A 66 2.41 15.08 -3.46
CA ILE A 66 1.88 15.25 -4.83
C ILE A 66 1.65 13.89 -5.48
N ALA A 67 2.59 12.95 -5.35
CA ALA A 67 2.47 11.60 -5.87
C ALA A 67 1.24 10.87 -5.31
N VAL A 68 1.08 10.88 -3.98
CA VAL A 68 -0.09 10.29 -3.30
C VAL A 68 -1.39 10.94 -3.78
N ASN A 69 -1.47 12.27 -3.80
CA ASN A 69 -2.68 12.97 -4.25
C ASN A 69 -3.03 12.67 -5.71
N ARG A 70 -2.03 12.53 -6.58
CA ARG A 70 -2.23 12.12 -7.97
C ARG A 70 -2.79 10.71 -8.04
N ALA A 71 -2.26 9.78 -7.25
CA ALA A 71 -2.76 8.42 -7.19
C ALA A 71 -4.22 8.38 -6.69
N LEU A 72 -4.52 9.05 -5.58
CA LEU A 72 -5.88 9.12 -5.02
C LEU A 72 -6.89 9.75 -6.01
N LYS A 73 -6.48 10.79 -6.75
CA LYS A 73 -7.32 11.38 -7.81
C LYS A 73 -7.62 10.37 -8.92
N GLN A 74 -6.65 9.55 -9.33
CA GLN A 74 -6.87 8.52 -10.33
C GLN A 74 -7.83 7.43 -9.81
N VAL A 75 -7.66 6.98 -8.56
CA VAL A 75 -8.57 6.03 -7.90
C VAL A 75 -9.99 6.59 -7.89
N TRP A 76 -10.17 7.83 -7.44
CA TRP A 76 -11.48 8.50 -7.41
C TRP A 76 -12.14 8.57 -8.79
N ASN A 77 -11.38 8.95 -9.82
CA ASN A 77 -11.88 8.99 -11.19
C ASN A 77 -12.33 7.62 -11.72
N ARG A 78 -11.71 6.53 -11.25
CA ARG A 78 -12.14 5.18 -11.62
C ARG A 78 -13.40 4.79 -10.87
N LEU A 79 -13.46 5.02 -9.56
CA LEU A 79 -14.64 4.75 -8.73
C LEU A 79 -15.89 5.45 -9.29
N THR A 80 -15.77 6.73 -9.64
CA THR A 80 -16.87 7.53 -10.19
C THR A 80 -17.30 7.14 -11.61
N LYS A 81 -16.48 6.38 -12.35
CA LYS A 81 -16.83 5.83 -13.68
C LYS A 81 -17.39 4.41 -13.61
N MET A 82 -17.24 3.73 -12.46
CA MET A 82 -17.80 2.40 -12.23
C MET A 82 -19.23 2.44 -11.67
N VAL A 83 -19.67 3.62 -11.20
CA VAL A 83 -21.05 3.93 -10.79
C VAL A 83 -21.86 4.41 -11.99
#